data_AF-A0A1Q3RU53-F1
#
_entry.id   AF-A0A1Q3RU53-F1
#
_cell.length_a   1.000
_cell.length_b   1.000
_cell.length_c   1.000
_cell.angle_alpha   90.00
_cell.angle_beta   90.00
_cell.angle_gamma   90.00
#
_symmetry.space_group_name_H-M   'P 1'
#
loop_
_entity.id
_entity.type
_entity.pdbx_description
1 polymer ?
#
loop_
_entity_poly.entity_id
_entity_poly.type
_entity_poly.pdbx_seq_one_letter_code
_entity_poly.pdbx_strand_id
1 'polypeptide(L)'
;MITLTIILIFSGVTYFFMKKNKENPSVKQHTEERNYTIDERYNAEKVRKQKEVDRILEKISRKGMESLHADEKKLLEDYSKTLK
;
A
#
# COMPACT_ATOMS: atom_id res chain seq x y z
N MET A 1 26.10 26.56 -19.04
CA MET A 1 26.78 26.41 -17.73
C MET A 1 25.85 25.92 -16.64
N ILE A 2 24.69 26.55 -16.42
CA ILE A 2 23.71 26.13 -15.39
C ILE A 2 23.12 24.73 -15.64
N THR A 3 22.94 24.34 -16.90
CA THR A 3 22.43 22.99 -17.25
C THR A 3 23.41 21.87 -16.89
N LEU A 4 24.72 22.12 -16.98
CA LEU A 4 25.76 21.14 -16.64
C LEU A 4 25.82 20.88 -15.13
N THR A 5 25.58 21.89 -14.30
CA THR A 5 25.59 21.73 -12.84
C THR A 5 24.37 20.95 -12.34
N ILE A 6 23.20 21.13 -12.96
CA ILE A 6 21.98 20.37 -12.62
C ILE A 6 22.16 18.88 -12.92
N ILE A 7 22.78 18.53 -14.06
CA ILE A 7 23.04 17.13 -14.43
C ILE A 7 24.01 16.45 -13.44
N LEU A 8 25.03 17.17 -12.98
CA LEU A 8 25.97 16.66 -11.97
C LEU A 8 25.31 16.43 -10.61
N ILE A 9 24.40 17.32 -10.19
CA ILE A 9 23.66 17.15 -8.93
C ILE A 9 22.67 15.98 -9.06
N PHE A 10 21.95 15.88 -10.17
CA PHE A 10 20.96 14.81 -10.37
C PHE A 10 21.61 13.43 -10.46
N SER A 11 22.75 13.31 -11.15
CA SER A 11 23.54 12.07 -11.18
C SER A 11 24.11 11.70 -9.81
N GLY A 12 24.55 12.70 -9.02
CA GLY A 12 25.00 12.47 -7.64
C GLY A 12 23.89 11.98 -6.71
N VAL A 13 22.69 12.59 -6.78
CA VAL A 13 21.53 12.21 -5.96
C VAL A 13 21.03 10.81 -6.31
N THR A 14 20.89 10.49 -7.60
CA THR A 14 20.47 9.15 -8.05
C THR A 14 21.49 8.08 -7.67
N TYR A 15 22.79 8.36 -7.79
CA TYR A 15 23.85 7.46 -7.34
C TYR A 15 23.86 7.25 -5.82
N PHE A 16 23.69 8.32 -5.03
CA PHE A 16 23.65 8.24 -3.56
C PHE A 16 22.45 7.42 -3.08
N PHE A 17 21.28 7.61 -3.68
CA PHE A 17 20.07 6.86 -3.35
C PHE A 17 20.23 5.38 -3.71
N MET A 18 20.82 5.07 -4.87
CA MET A 18 21.08 3.68 -5.28
C MET A 18 22.16 3.00 -4.44
N LYS A 19 23.20 3.73 -4.02
CA LYS A 19 24.26 3.22 -3.14
C LYS A 19 23.76 2.91 -1.73
N LYS A 20 22.79 3.68 -1.21
CA LYS A 20 22.17 3.43 0.09
C LYS A 20 21.29 2.16 0.10
N ASN A 21 20.84 1.69 -1.07
CA ASN A 21 19.97 0.52 -1.21
C ASN A 21 20.71 -0.80 -1.46
N LYS A 22 22.03 -0.84 -1.24
CA LYS A 22 22.87 -2.03 -1.46
C LYS A 22 23.31 -2.68 -0.15
N GLU A 23 22.34 -2.96 0.72
CA GLU A 23 22.47 -3.97 1.77
C GLU A 23 21.53 -5.12 1.41
N ASN A 24 22.10 -6.20 0.90
CA ASN A 24 21.39 -7.47 0.78
C ASN A 24 22.34 -8.59 1.16
N PRO A 25 22.36 -9.02 2.44
CA PRO A 25 22.89 -10.31 2.79
C PRO A 25 21.73 -11.27 3.05
N SER A 26 21.60 -12.22 2.13
CA SER A 26 21.18 -13.59 2.42
C SER A 26 19.69 -13.82 2.69
N VAL A 27 19.03 -14.42 1.69
CA VAL A 27 17.83 -15.24 1.88
C VAL A 27 18.20 -16.41 2.82
N LYS A 28 18.10 -16.20 4.13
CA LYS A 28 17.88 -17.30 5.06
C LYS A 28 16.38 -17.53 5.06
N GLN A 29 15.96 -18.65 4.47
CA GLN A 29 14.63 -19.20 4.71
C GLN A 29 14.59 -19.68 6.18
N HIS A 30 14.49 -18.74 7.11
CA HIS A 30 13.86 -19.03 8.38
C HIS A 30 12.36 -18.96 8.09
N THR A 31 11.70 -20.11 8.20
CA THR A 31 10.28 -20.18 8.50
C THR A 31 10.09 -19.58 9.90
N GLU A 32 10.29 -18.27 10.01
CA GLU A 32 9.74 -17.49 11.10
C GLU A 32 8.23 -17.62 10.87
N GLU A 33 7.57 -18.48 11.63
CA GLU A 33 6.18 -18.23 11.96
C GLU A 33 6.15 -16.79 12.44
N ARG A 34 5.77 -15.87 11.54
CA ARG A 34 5.68 -14.45 11.86
C ARG A 34 4.63 -14.36 12.94
N ASN A 35 5.08 -14.42 14.18
CA ASN A 35 4.33 -14.07 15.37
C ASN A 35 4.07 -12.59 15.24
N TYR A 36 3.11 -12.24 14.37
CA TYR A 36 2.68 -10.88 14.18
C TYR A 36 2.37 -10.35 15.57
N THR A 37 3.11 -9.32 15.98
CA THR A 37 2.75 -8.58 17.18
C THR A 37 1.30 -8.13 17.02
N ILE A 38 0.55 -8.05 18.13
CA ILE A 38 -0.90 -7.72 18.09
C ILE A 38 -1.16 -6.48 17.21
N ASP A 39 -0.23 -5.52 17.24
CA ASP A 39 -0.23 -4.30 16.44
C ASP A 39 -0.10 -4.55 14.93
N GLU A 40 0.79 -5.45 14.50
CA GLU A 40 0.95 -5.81 13.09
C GLU A 40 -0.30 -6.50 12.53
N ARG A 41 -0.97 -7.34 13.34
CA ARG A 41 -2.23 -7.98 12.94
C ARG A 41 -3.36 -6.96 12.78
N TYR A 42 -3.46 -6.02 13.72
CA TYR A 42 -4.45 -4.96 13.68
C TYR A 42 -4.27 -4.06 12.45
N ASN A 43 -3.02 -3.69 12.16
CA ASN A 43 -2.68 -2.91 10.97
C ASN A 43 -3.00 -3.66 9.68
N ALA A 44 -2.71 -4.96 9.61
CA ALA A 44 -3.02 -5.78 8.45
C ALA A 44 -4.52 -5.89 8.19
N GLU A 45 -5.35 -6.06 9.23
CA GLU A 45 -6.80 -6.12 9.07
C GLU A 45 -7.38 -4.78 8.59
N LYS A 46 -6.94 -3.67 9.17
CA LYS A 46 -7.35 -2.32 8.74
C LYS A 46 -6.99 -2.05 7.28
N VAL A 47 -5.76 -2.39 6.88
CA VAL A 47 -5.30 -2.27 5.49
C VAL A 47 -6.12 -3.15 4.55
N ARG A 48 -6.47 -4.38 4.97
CA ARG A 48 -7.31 -5.27 4.17
C ARG A 48 -8.70 -4.69 3.95
N LYS A 49 -9.36 -4.19 5.01
CA LYS A 49 -10.68 -3.55 4.91
C LYS A 49 -10.65 -2.32 4.00
N GLN A 50 -9.62 -1.48 4.13
CA GLN A 50 -9.45 -0.31 3.24
C GLN A 50 -9.36 -0.73 1.78
N LYS A 51 -8.52 -1.72 1.46
CA LYS A 51 -8.36 -2.21 0.08
C LYS A 51 -9.66 -2.78 -0.49
N GLU A 52 -10.47 -3.41 0.34
CA GLU A 52 -11.76 -3.96 -0.07
C GLU A 52 -12.76 -2.85 -0.40
N VAL A 53 -12.82 -1.80 0.43
CA VAL A 53 -13.62 -0.60 0.15
C VAL A 53 -13.14 0.09 -1.13
N ASP A 54 -11.84 0.27 -1.32
CA ASP A 54 -11.29 0.90 -2.53
C ASP A 54 -11.68 0.11 -3.79
N ARG A 55 -11.59 -1.23 -3.75
CA ARG A 55 -12.02 -2.10 -4.86
C ARG A 55 -13.51 -1.92 -5.18
N ILE A 56 -14.34 -1.79 -4.16
CA ILE A 56 -15.78 -1.57 -4.31
C ILE A 56 -16.06 -0.20 -4.93
N LEU A 57 -15.36 0.85 -4.48
CA LEU A 57 -15.47 2.19 -5.06
C LEU A 57 -15.05 2.22 -6.53
N GLU A 58 -13.98 1.50 -6.89
CA GLU A 58 -13.57 1.38 -8.28
C GLU A 58 -14.60 0.62 -9.14
N LYS A 59 -15.22 -0.42 -8.57
CA LYS A 59 -16.32 -1.13 -9.22
C LYS A 59 -17.54 -0.23 -9.46
N ILE A 60 -17.93 0.58 -8.47
CA ILE A 60 -18.99 1.61 -8.62
C ILE A 60 -18.60 2.61 -9.71
N SER A 61 -17.36 3.12 -9.69
CA SER A 61 -16.87 4.09 -10.67
C SER A 61 -16.97 3.56 -12.10
N ARG A 62 -16.68 2.28 -12.31
CA ARG A 62 -16.68 1.66 -13.65
C ARG A 62 -18.04 1.14 -14.11
N LYS A 63 -18.89 0.65 -13.19
CA LYS A 63 -20.11 -0.11 -13.53
C LYS A 63 -21.38 0.43 -12.88
N GLY A 64 -21.28 1.47 -12.05
CA GLY A 64 -22.40 2.02 -11.28
C GLY A 64 -22.75 1.23 -10.03
N MET A 65 -23.62 1.81 -9.21
CA MET A 65 -24.02 1.28 -7.89
C MET A 65 -24.72 -0.08 -7.96
N GLU A 66 -25.44 -0.35 -9.05
CA GLU A 66 -26.18 -1.60 -9.23
C GLU A 66 -25.29 -2.82 -9.42
N SER A 67 -24.01 -2.60 -9.75
CA SER A 67 -23.04 -3.67 -9.89
C SER A 67 -22.63 -4.34 -8.57
N LEU A 68 -23.00 -3.76 -7.43
CA LEU A 68 -22.62 -4.24 -6.10
C LEU A 68 -23.48 -5.41 -5.62
N HIS A 69 -22.81 -6.42 -5.05
CA HIS A 69 -23.47 -7.50 -4.32
C HIS A 69 -23.99 -7.02 -2.96
N ALA A 70 -24.91 -7.79 -2.36
CA ALA A 70 -25.47 -7.49 -1.05
C ALA A 70 -24.38 -7.32 0.03
N ASP A 71 -23.36 -8.16 0.00
CA ASP A 71 -22.24 -8.10 0.95
C ASP A 71 -21.39 -6.84 0.77
N GLU A 72 -21.15 -6.42 -0.48
CA GLU A 72 -20.40 -5.19 -0.80
C GLU A 72 -21.18 -3.95 -0.34
N LYS A 73 -22.51 -3.95 -0.51
CA LYS A 73 -23.39 -2.87 -0.01
C LYS A 73 -23.35 -2.79 1.50
N LYS A 74 -23.44 -3.94 2.19
CA LYS A 74 -23.36 -4.01 3.64
C LYS A 74 -22.00 -3.51 4.16
N LEU A 75 -20.90 -3.90 3.51
CA LEU A 75 -19.56 -3.43 3.87
C LEU A 75 -19.44 -1.91 3.77
N LEU A 76 -19.98 -1.30 2.71
CA LEU A 76 -20.01 0.16 2.56
C LEU A 76 -20.85 0.85 3.64
N GLU A 77 -22.00 0.27 4.00
CA GLU A 77 -22.85 0.82 5.06
C GLU A 77 -22.15 0.77 6.42
N ASP A 78 -21.53 -0.37 6.73
CA ASP A 78 -20.76 -0.55 7.97
C ASP A 78 -19.55 0.39 8.01
N TYR A 79 -18.84 0.54 6.88
CA TYR A 79 -17.73 1.48 6.76
C TYR A 79 -18.18 2.94 6.94
N SER A 80 -19.33 3.33 6.36
CA SER A 80 -19.93 4.66 6.52
C SER A 80 -20.23 5.00 7.98
N LYS A 81 -20.67 4.01 8.78
CA LYS A 81 -20.92 4.20 10.23
C LYS A 81 -19.65 4.49 11.01
N THR A 82 -18.48 3.99 10.56
CA THR A 82 -17.20 4.27 11.22
C THR A 82 -16.63 5.66 10.94
N LEU A 83 -17.17 6.37 9.94
CA LEU A 83 -16.77 7.72 9.57
C LEU A 83 -17.56 8.82 10.28
N LYS A 84 -18.65 8.47 10.97
CA LYS A 84 -19.47 9.38 11.78
C LYS A 84 -18.91 9.51 13.19
#